data_AF-A0A1F4QUV8-F1
#
_entry.id   AF-A0A1F4QUV8-F1
#
_cell.length_a   1.000
_cell.length_b   1.000
_cell.length_c   1.000
_cell.angle_alpha   90.00
_cell.angle_beta   90.00
_cell.angle_gamma   90.00
#
_symmetry.space_group_name_H-M   'P 1'
#
loop_
_entity.id
_entity.type
_entity.pdbx_description
1 polymer ?
#
loop_
_entity_poly.entity_id
_entity_poly.type
_entity_poly.pdbx_seq_one_letter_code
_entity_poly.pdbx_strand_id
1 'polypeptide(L)'
;MMPSPRFPATATLLDAKICPLVKFDMLFAKITQERQIADGYFLQAHPEETTFLFVVNGSPYGAGRLAGNACSFLEIHEFFAAYSRHPESPLSFFVAGKRLLLGMMVLFRHRPALQFTTDLVDMQEVLNKLAARGAEAIVGTRSGEEWAITICTKGKPVANYFPASGAEALKEPTLDEQLLVYVFTRPQGGVTVDVYEETRVAPAGDASLVTRETLGRLSEVFLTVAFRVAEEEAAPRLEMETAPAELAPSAAAPEPAASADDEEAFVVSTGTAPTPEAPPEPAPPPAAPVPAPPVIKGPIPEVQLFLGEKSLGTFSLGKGELTIGRNPGNDILIDNVGVSRRHSVIRWSGDRAVVEDLGSANGTFVNGEKITSHELRDGDEIVVLKHKMIYRLPKEAAAPRVEVAQDVGQKTMYIDSAAIAQAAAGKAATRPEVATPRLRPRLILPNLKKLALEDDEITLGSGADCKIQLSGMFVAKLHAKIIPEGEGQFKIVHVAGLAGIRVNGEKISEHILKHGDEIEIGKQKLLFRLER
;
A
#
# COMPACT_ATOMS: atom_id res chain seq x y z
N MET A 1 20.86 -13.45 14.66
CA MET A 1 20.94 -13.92 13.27
C MET A 1 19.55 -13.66 12.67
N MET A 2 19.33 -12.46 12.14
CA MET A 2 18.03 -12.12 11.54
C MET A 2 17.89 -12.93 10.25
N PRO A 3 16.82 -13.68 10.03
CA PRO A 3 16.55 -14.28 8.72
C PRO A 3 16.36 -13.13 7.73
N SER A 4 17.33 -12.91 6.84
CA SER A 4 17.18 -11.91 5.77
C SER A 4 15.95 -12.25 4.92
N PRO A 5 15.24 -11.25 4.37
CA PRO A 5 14.18 -11.49 3.38
C PRO A 5 14.82 -12.18 2.17
N ARG A 6 14.79 -13.51 2.17
CA ARG A 6 15.34 -14.30 1.08
C ARG A 6 14.30 -14.33 -0.01
N PHE A 7 14.45 -13.36 -0.92
CA PHE A 7 13.87 -13.51 -2.24
C PHE A 7 14.30 -14.85 -2.85
N PRO A 8 13.48 -15.39 -3.74
CA PRO A 8 13.77 -16.70 -4.31
C PRO A 8 15.09 -16.68 -5.08
N ALA A 9 15.85 -17.76 -4.93
CA ALA A 9 17.13 -17.94 -5.60
C ALA A 9 17.34 -19.41 -5.94
N THR A 10 18.10 -19.67 -7.00
CA THR A 10 18.51 -21.02 -7.38
C THR A 10 19.75 -21.46 -6.61
N ALA A 11 20.63 -20.52 -6.26
CA ALA A 11 21.82 -20.80 -5.45
C ALA A 11 22.29 -19.55 -4.69
N THR A 12 22.92 -19.76 -3.54
CA THR A 12 23.63 -18.72 -2.80
C THR A 12 25.13 -18.83 -3.09
N LEU A 13 25.71 -17.80 -3.70
CA LEU A 13 27.14 -17.78 -4.06
C LEU A 13 27.98 -17.04 -3.01
N LEU A 14 27.38 -16.02 -2.39
CA LEU A 14 27.96 -15.24 -1.31
C LEU A 14 26.85 -14.99 -0.28
N ASP A 15 27.06 -15.39 0.97
CA ASP A 15 26.08 -15.20 2.04
C ASP A 15 26.67 -14.33 3.15
N ALA A 16 26.02 -13.20 3.39
CA ALA A 16 26.20 -12.29 4.51
C ALA A 16 27.66 -11.96 4.85
N LYS A 17 28.46 -11.54 3.86
CA LYS A 17 29.86 -11.14 4.09
C LYS A 17 30.03 -9.63 4.05
N ILE A 18 30.76 -9.09 5.02
CA ILE A 18 31.22 -7.69 4.95
C ILE A 18 32.20 -7.59 3.77
N CYS A 19 31.81 -6.79 2.78
CA CYS A 19 32.62 -6.51 1.61
C CYS A 19 32.84 -4.99 1.54
N PRO A 20 34.06 -4.48 1.71
CA PRO A 20 34.34 -3.07 1.49
C PRO A 20 34.04 -2.68 0.05
N LEU A 21 33.45 -1.50 -0.16
CA LEU A 21 33.03 -1.03 -1.48
C LEU A 21 34.18 -1.02 -2.50
N VAL A 22 35.41 -0.68 -2.07
CA VAL A 22 36.63 -0.72 -2.91
C VAL A 22 36.96 -2.12 -3.47
N LYS A 23 36.39 -3.19 -2.91
CA LYS A 23 36.55 -4.57 -3.40
C LYS A 23 35.36 -5.04 -4.24
N PHE A 24 34.30 -4.23 -4.35
CA PHE A 24 33.08 -4.62 -5.04
C PHE A 24 33.34 -4.90 -6.52
N ASP A 25 34.09 -4.03 -7.21
CA ASP A 25 34.33 -4.20 -8.65
C ASP A 25 35.08 -5.50 -8.97
N MET A 26 36.07 -5.85 -8.14
CA MET A 26 36.79 -7.13 -8.24
C MET A 26 35.87 -8.32 -7.97
N LEU A 27 35.01 -8.22 -6.96
CA LEU A 27 34.01 -9.25 -6.65
C LEU A 27 33.02 -9.42 -7.81
N PHE A 28 32.51 -8.31 -8.36
CA PHE A 28 31.58 -8.29 -9.47
C PHE A 28 32.18 -8.94 -10.71
N ALA A 29 33.42 -8.57 -11.08
CA ALA A 29 34.13 -9.17 -12.20
C ALA A 29 34.38 -10.66 -11.99
N LYS A 30 34.76 -11.08 -10.78
CA LYS A 30 34.95 -12.49 -10.45
C LYS A 30 33.66 -13.31 -10.60
N ILE A 31 32.51 -12.74 -10.26
CA ILE A 31 31.20 -13.41 -10.40
C ILE A 31 30.75 -13.45 -11.86
N THR A 32 30.74 -12.30 -12.53
CA THR A 32 30.11 -12.15 -13.85
C THR A 32 31.03 -12.53 -15.01
N GLN A 33 32.32 -12.29 -14.90
CA GLN A 33 33.30 -12.54 -15.97
C GLN A 33 34.03 -13.86 -15.76
N GLU A 34 34.66 -14.07 -14.61
CA GLU A 34 35.46 -15.29 -14.36
C GLU A 34 34.56 -16.52 -14.17
N ARG A 35 33.53 -16.42 -13.32
CA ARG A 35 32.57 -17.51 -13.08
C ARG A 35 31.43 -17.55 -14.10
N GLN A 36 31.36 -16.58 -15.01
CA GLN A 36 30.35 -16.48 -16.07
C GLN A 36 28.90 -16.54 -15.56
N ILE A 37 28.64 -16.03 -14.36
CA ILE A 37 27.30 -15.97 -13.80
C ILE A 37 26.62 -14.72 -14.33
N ALA A 38 25.71 -14.90 -15.28
CA ALA A 38 25.07 -13.82 -16.00
C ALA A 38 23.88 -13.20 -15.24
N ASP A 39 23.15 -14.00 -14.46
CA ASP A 39 21.89 -13.57 -13.84
C ASP A 39 21.93 -13.80 -12.33
N GLY A 40 21.69 -12.73 -11.56
CA GLY A 40 21.62 -12.78 -10.12
C GLY A 40 21.31 -11.42 -9.51
N TYR A 41 21.40 -11.32 -8.20
CA TYR A 41 21.27 -10.04 -7.50
C TYR A 41 22.19 -9.97 -6.29
N PHE A 42 22.71 -8.78 -6.04
CA PHE A 42 23.31 -8.45 -4.76
C PHE A 42 22.21 -7.99 -3.80
N LEU A 43 22.38 -8.35 -2.53
CA LEU A 43 21.53 -7.92 -1.43
C LEU A 43 22.42 -7.35 -0.34
N GLN A 44 22.22 -6.08 0.00
CA GLN A 44 22.84 -5.45 1.16
C GLN A 44 21.77 -5.30 2.25
N ALA A 45 22.00 -5.96 3.39
CA ALA A 45 21.03 -5.97 4.49
C ALA A 45 21.45 -4.98 5.58
N HIS A 46 20.67 -3.92 5.76
CA HIS A 46 20.76 -3.00 6.90
C HIS A 46 19.48 -3.13 7.76
N PRO A 47 19.51 -2.88 9.08
CA PRO A 47 18.33 -3.02 9.94
C PRO A 47 17.12 -2.18 9.52
N GLU A 48 17.34 -1.03 8.89
CA GLU A 48 16.27 -0.11 8.48
C GLU A 48 15.80 -0.33 7.03
N GLU A 49 16.71 -0.73 6.15
CA GLU A 49 16.43 -0.94 4.73
C GLU A 49 17.28 -2.08 4.16
N THR A 50 16.70 -2.82 3.21
CA THR A 50 17.44 -3.78 2.39
C THR A 50 17.48 -3.26 0.96
N THR A 51 18.67 -3.16 0.39
CA THR A 51 18.87 -2.72 -0.99
C THR A 51 19.29 -3.87 -1.88
N PHE A 52 18.83 -3.82 -3.13
CA PHE A 52 19.02 -4.86 -4.14
C PHE A 52 19.68 -4.24 -5.36
N LEU A 53 20.69 -4.92 -5.90
CA LEU A 53 21.24 -4.63 -7.22
C LEU A 53 21.03 -5.83 -8.12
N PHE A 54 20.21 -5.66 -9.15
CA PHE A 54 19.87 -6.71 -10.11
C PHE A 54 20.92 -6.77 -11.22
N VAL A 55 21.41 -7.97 -11.49
CA VAL A 55 22.37 -8.27 -12.55
C VAL A 55 21.69 -9.17 -13.57
N VAL A 56 21.58 -8.69 -14.81
CA VAL A 56 20.96 -9.42 -15.91
C VAL A 56 21.94 -9.45 -17.07
N ASN A 57 22.15 -10.63 -17.66
CA ASN A 57 23.11 -10.83 -18.75
C ASN A 57 24.53 -10.32 -18.41
N GLY A 58 24.97 -10.45 -17.15
CA GLY A 58 26.30 -10.09 -16.67
C GLY A 58 26.52 -8.61 -16.41
N SER A 59 25.46 -7.79 -16.50
CA SER A 59 25.54 -6.34 -16.28
C SER A 59 24.53 -5.87 -15.24
N PRO A 60 24.85 -4.82 -14.45
CA PRO A 60 23.86 -4.11 -13.65
C PRO A 60 22.68 -3.69 -14.51
N TYR A 61 21.46 -4.01 -14.05
CA TYR A 61 20.23 -3.79 -14.80
C TYR A 61 19.30 -2.79 -14.10
N GLY A 62 19.29 -2.80 -12.77
CA GLY A 62 18.55 -1.83 -11.96
C GLY A 62 18.69 -2.15 -10.48
N ALA A 63 18.09 -1.31 -9.64
CA ALA A 63 18.12 -1.50 -8.20
C ALA A 63 16.72 -1.36 -7.59
N GLY A 64 16.61 -1.78 -6.34
CA GLY A 64 15.38 -1.65 -5.56
C GLY A 64 15.70 -1.56 -4.08
N ARG A 65 14.76 -1.03 -3.32
CA ARG A 65 14.82 -0.93 -1.87
C ARG A 65 13.56 -1.49 -1.25
N LEU A 66 13.76 -2.27 -0.20
CA LEU A 66 12.72 -2.72 0.71
C LEU A 66 12.95 -2.06 2.07
N ALA A 67 12.05 -1.19 2.49
CA ALA A 67 12.06 -0.57 3.82
C ALA A 67 10.80 -1.02 4.58
N GLY A 68 11.01 -1.82 5.62
CA GLY A 68 9.94 -2.59 6.26
C GLY A 68 9.15 -3.40 5.22
N ASN A 69 7.94 -2.93 4.93
CA ASN A 69 6.97 -3.60 4.07
C ASN A 69 6.75 -2.94 2.70
N ALA A 70 7.54 -1.90 2.37
CA ALA A 70 7.38 -1.13 1.15
C ALA A 70 8.54 -1.38 0.17
N CYS A 71 8.20 -1.77 -1.05
CA CYS A 71 9.13 -1.82 -2.18
C CYS A 71 9.17 -0.46 -2.89
N SER A 72 10.38 0.01 -3.21
CA SER A 72 10.60 1.22 -4.00
C SER A 72 11.71 0.99 -5.03
N PHE A 73 11.52 1.53 -6.23
CA PHE A 73 12.55 1.51 -7.26
C PHE A 73 13.73 2.41 -6.87
N LEU A 74 14.94 1.96 -7.23
CA LEU A 74 16.17 2.73 -7.15
C LEU A 74 16.91 2.69 -8.49
N GLU A 75 17.52 3.80 -8.87
CA GLU A 75 18.58 3.83 -9.87
C GLU A 75 19.84 3.13 -9.32
N ILE A 76 20.76 2.71 -10.21
CA ILE A 76 21.93 1.92 -9.80
C ILE A 76 22.88 2.76 -8.93
N HIS A 77 23.04 4.06 -9.21
CA HIS A 77 23.86 4.96 -8.39
C HIS A 77 23.34 5.06 -6.95
N GLU A 78 22.04 5.00 -6.72
CA GLU A 78 21.44 5.07 -5.38
C GLU A 78 21.77 3.82 -4.56
N PHE A 79 21.88 2.65 -5.20
CA PHE A 79 22.39 1.44 -4.54
C PHE A 79 23.83 1.65 -4.03
N PHE A 80 24.72 2.16 -4.87
CA PHE A 80 26.11 2.40 -4.48
C PHE A 80 26.25 3.51 -3.42
N ALA A 81 25.41 4.55 -3.49
CA ALA A 81 25.32 5.58 -2.46
C ALA A 81 24.90 4.98 -1.10
N ALA A 82 23.83 4.16 -1.07
CA ALA A 82 23.41 3.44 0.13
C ALA A 82 24.49 2.51 0.65
N TYR A 83 25.20 1.81 -0.24
CA TYR A 83 26.29 0.92 0.13
C TYR A 83 27.44 1.67 0.79
N SER A 84 27.82 2.84 0.27
CA SER A 84 28.88 3.66 0.87
C SER A 84 28.52 4.19 2.27
N ARG A 85 27.23 4.43 2.54
CA ARG A 85 26.75 4.92 3.85
C ARG A 85 26.81 3.84 4.95
N HIS A 86 26.72 2.56 4.57
CA HIS A 86 26.62 1.43 5.50
C HIS A 86 27.65 0.33 5.17
N PRO A 87 28.97 0.62 5.23
CA PRO A 87 30.03 -0.31 4.82
C PRO A 87 30.14 -1.56 5.71
N GLU A 88 29.62 -1.51 6.93
CA GLU A 88 29.51 -2.63 7.87
C GLU A 88 28.38 -3.61 7.52
N SER A 89 27.42 -3.18 6.70
CA SER A 89 26.28 -4.02 6.35
C SER A 89 26.71 -5.19 5.45
N PRO A 90 26.30 -6.42 5.77
CA PRO A 90 26.70 -7.59 5.02
C PRO A 90 26.12 -7.58 3.61
N LEU A 91 26.96 -7.99 2.66
CA LEU A 91 26.61 -8.19 1.26
C LEU A 91 26.46 -9.69 0.96
N SER A 92 25.38 -10.03 0.27
CA SER A 92 25.11 -11.35 -0.28
C SER A 92 24.97 -11.28 -1.79
N PHE A 93 25.23 -12.40 -2.47
CA PHE A 93 24.94 -12.58 -3.90
C PHE A 93 24.23 -13.90 -4.13
N PHE A 94 23.10 -13.81 -4.81
CA PHE A 94 22.23 -14.93 -5.13
C PHE A 94 22.13 -15.10 -6.64
N VAL A 95 22.22 -16.35 -7.10
CA VAL A 95 21.99 -16.73 -8.49
C VAL A 95 20.51 -16.96 -8.69
N ALA A 96 19.92 -16.33 -9.69
CA ALA A 96 18.50 -16.46 -10.02
C ALA A 96 18.30 -16.34 -11.52
N GLY A 97 17.32 -17.07 -12.06
CA GLY A 97 17.02 -16.99 -13.49
C GLY A 97 16.46 -15.63 -13.89
N LYS A 98 16.77 -15.17 -15.11
CA LYS A 98 16.32 -13.88 -15.65
C LYS A 98 14.84 -13.56 -15.45
N ARG A 99 13.92 -14.52 -15.66
CA ARG A 99 12.47 -14.28 -15.49
C ARG A 99 12.11 -13.92 -14.05
N LEU A 100 12.75 -14.56 -13.08
CA LEU A 100 12.55 -14.28 -11.67
C LEU A 100 13.10 -12.91 -11.29
N LEU A 101 14.29 -12.54 -11.79
CA LEU A 101 14.87 -11.21 -11.56
C LEU A 101 13.98 -10.09 -12.10
N LEU A 102 13.52 -10.23 -13.35
CA LEU A 102 12.60 -9.27 -13.95
C LEU A 102 11.27 -9.23 -13.19
N GLY A 103 10.78 -10.39 -12.72
CA GLY A 103 9.57 -10.47 -11.91
C GLY A 103 9.71 -9.77 -10.56
N MET A 104 10.85 -9.91 -9.89
CA MET A 104 11.17 -9.16 -8.68
C MET A 104 11.19 -7.66 -8.96
N MET A 105 11.79 -7.22 -10.07
CA MET A 105 11.86 -5.80 -10.42
C MET A 105 10.50 -5.14 -10.68
N VAL A 106 9.51 -5.89 -11.18
CA VAL A 106 8.14 -5.40 -11.35
C VAL A 106 7.57 -4.89 -10.03
N LEU A 107 7.87 -5.57 -8.93
CA LEU A 107 7.41 -5.19 -7.58
C LEU A 107 7.92 -3.82 -7.12
N PHE A 108 9.07 -3.39 -7.63
CA PHE A 108 9.68 -2.11 -7.27
C PHE A 108 9.25 -0.97 -8.19
N ARG A 109 8.93 -1.27 -9.46
CA ARG A 109 8.69 -0.25 -10.50
C ARG A 109 7.24 0.00 -10.85
N HIS A 110 6.42 -1.03 -10.77
CA HIS A 110 5.04 -0.95 -11.23
C HIS A 110 4.10 -0.86 -10.05
N ARG A 111 2.93 -0.25 -10.28
CA ARG A 111 1.83 -0.36 -9.33
C ARG A 111 1.07 -1.65 -9.63
N PRO A 112 0.64 -2.38 -8.59
CA PRO A 112 -0.22 -3.54 -8.80
C PRO A 112 -1.52 -3.09 -9.45
N ALA A 113 -1.99 -3.87 -10.42
CA ALA A 113 -3.30 -3.69 -11.03
C ALA A 113 -4.42 -4.01 -10.04
N LEU A 114 -4.18 -4.95 -9.13
CA LEU A 114 -5.07 -5.32 -8.04
C LEU A 114 -4.23 -5.51 -6.78
N GLN A 115 -4.67 -4.92 -5.67
CA GLN A 115 -4.07 -5.11 -4.36
C GLN A 115 -5.19 -5.41 -3.36
N PHE A 116 -4.96 -6.41 -2.53
CA PHE A 116 -5.89 -6.81 -1.48
C PHE A 116 -5.13 -7.28 -0.24
N THR A 117 -5.68 -6.93 0.92
CA THR A 117 -5.15 -7.30 2.24
C THR A 117 -6.29 -7.95 3.01
N THR A 118 -6.22 -9.26 3.26
CA THR A 118 -7.28 -9.96 4.00
C THR A 118 -6.85 -11.36 4.43
N ASP A 119 -7.56 -11.91 5.42
CA ASP A 119 -7.51 -13.32 5.82
C ASP A 119 -8.39 -14.22 4.90
N LEU A 120 -9.16 -13.60 3.99
CA LEU A 120 -10.23 -14.21 3.18
C LEU A 120 -10.06 -13.93 1.68
N VAL A 121 -8.83 -13.92 1.16
CA VAL A 121 -8.67 -13.83 -0.29
C VAL A 121 -9.16 -15.14 -0.90
N ASP A 122 -10.22 -15.07 -1.72
CA ASP A 122 -10.52 -16.14 -2.66
C ASP A 122 -9.50 -16.09 -3.81
N MET A 123 -8.31 -16.66 -3.55
CA MET A 123 -7.24 -16.77 -4.53
C MET A 123 -7.67 -17.57 -5.76
N GLN A 124 -8.67 -18.45 -5.64
CA GLN A 124 -9.23 -19.17 -6.77
C GLN A 124 -9.97 -18.20 -7.70
N GLU A 125 -10.73 -17.25 -7.15
CA GLU A 125 -11.40 -16.21 -7.95
C GLU A 125 -10.40 -15.31 -8.67
N VAL A 126 -9.29 -14.93 -8.01
CA VAL A 126 -8.22 -14.12 -8.62
C VAL A 126 -7.59 -14.86 -9.80
N LEU A 127 -7.21 -16.12 -9.61
CA LEU A 127 -6.65 -16.95 -10.69
C LEU A 127 -7.66 -17.17 -11.83
N ASN A 128 -8.94 -17.39 -11.52
CA ASN A 128 -9.99 -17.51 -12.53
C ASN A 128 -10.14 -16.23 -13.36
N LYS A 129 -10.09 -15.05 -12.73
CA LYS A 129 -10.13 -13.75 -13.41
C LYS A 129 -8.91 -13.54 -14.32
N LEU A 130 -7.71 -13.91 -13.87
CA LEU A 130 -6.50 -13.85 -14.69
C LEU A 130 -6.58 -14.82 -15.88
N ALA A 131 -7.02 -16.06 -15.66
CA ALA A 131 -7.20 -17.08 -16.67
C ALA A 131 -8.22 -16.67 -17.74
N ALA A 132 -9.36 -16.10 -17.34
CA ALA A 132 -10.40 -15.62 -18.25
C ALA A 132 -9.90 -14.53 -19.21
N ARG A 133 -8.94 -13.71 -18.76
CA ARG A 133 -8.32 -12.65 -19.56
C ARG A 133 -7.10 -13.12 -20.34
N GLY A 134 -6.56 -14.31 -20.03
CA GLY A 134 -5.29 -14.78 -20.58
C GLY A 134 -4.11 -13.88 -20.21
N ALA A 135 -4.15 -13.23 -19.04
CA ALA A 135 -3.16 -12.22 -18.66
C ALA A 135 -1.78 -12.81 -18.35
N GLU A 136 -0.73 -12.12 -18.78
CA GLU A 136 0.61 -12.33 -18.21
C GLU A 136 0.64 -11.56 -16.89
N ALA A 137 0.95 -12.23 -15.78
CA ALA A 137 0.89 -11.58 -14.47
C ALA A 137 1.97 -12.08 -13.52
N ILE A 138 2.37 -11.21 -12.60
CA ILE A 138 3.16 -11.57 -11.43
C ILE A 138 2.26 -11.35 -10.22
N VAL A 139 2.15 -12.37 -9.40
CA VAL A 139 1.40 -12.32 -8.15
C VAL A 139 2.42 -12.34 -7.02
N GLY A 140 2.59 -11.20 -6.36
CA GLY A 140 3.35 -11.10 -5.12
C GLY A 140 2.44 -11.39 -3.94
N THR A 141 2.79 -12.34 -3.08
CA THR A 141 2.07 -12.62 -1.85
C THR A 141 2.98 -12.37 -0.66
N ARG A 142 2.43 -11.79 0.40
CA ARG A 142 3.22 -11.22 1.49
C ARG A 142 2.54 -11.39 2.84
N SER A 143 3.28 -11.91 3.80
CA SER A 143 2.78 -12.25 5.13
C SER A 143 3.89 -11.98 6.16
N GLY A 144 3.73 -10.94 6.97
CA GLY A 144 4.83 -10.47 7.82
C GLY A 144 6.04 -10.06 6.97
N GLU A 145 7.21 -10.62 7.30
CA GLU A 145 8.47 -10.41 6.55
C GLU A 145 8.66 -11.39 5.38
N GLU A 146 7.77 -12.38 5.23
CA GLU A 146 7.87 -13.39 4.20
C GLU A 146 7.23 -12.93 2.89
N TRP A 147 7.93 -13.26 1.79
CA TRP A 147 7.54 -12.93 0.43
C TRP A 147 7.46 -14.19 -0.41
N ALA A 148 6.49 -14.20 -1.30
CA ALA A 148 6.29 -15.24 -2.28
C ALA A 148 5.94 -14.63 -3.64
N ILE A 149 6.44 -15.24 -4.70
CA ILE A 149 6.24 -14.77 -6.07
C ILE A 149 5.68 -15.91 -6.90
N THR A 150 4.54 -15.68 -7.53
CA THR A 150 4.00 -16.56 -8.56
C THR A 150 4.03 -15.86 -9.91
N ILE A 151 4.58 -16.54 -10.91
CA ILE A 151 4.58 -16.08 -12.30
C ILE A 151 3.42 -16.77 -13.01
N CYS A 152 2.52 -15.98 -13.59
CA CYS A 152 1.40 -16.44 -14.39
C CYS A 152 1.62 -16.11 -15.87
N THR A 153 1.34 -17.07 -16.74
CA THR A 153 1.32 -16.87 -18.21
C THR A 153 -0.01 -17.37 -18.74
N LYS A 154 -0.63 -16.64 -19.67
CA LYS A 154 -2.01 -16.91 -20.12
C LYS A 154 -2.98 -17.11 -18.95
N GLY A 155 -2.76 -16.35 -17.87
CA GLY A 155 -3.55 -16.34 -16.65
C GLY A 155 -3.42 -17.59 -15.77
N LYS A 156 -2.44 -18.46 -16.02
CA LYS A 156 -2.18 -19.64 -15.20
C LYS A 156 -0.79 -19.59 -14.55
N PRO A 157 -0.65 -19.95 -13.26
CA PRO A 157 0.64 -20.18 -12.62
C PRO A 157 1.53 -21.13 -13.43
N VAL A 158 2.76 -20.70 -13.72
CA VAL A 158 3.80 -21.52 -14.37
C VAL A 158 5.07 -21.66 -13.55
N ALA A 159 5.24 -20.81 -12.54
CA ALA A 159 6.30 -20.93 -11.56
C ALA A 159 5.85 -20.32 -10.24
N ASN A 160 6.16 -21.01 -9.15
CA ASN A 160 5.93 -20.57 -7.80
C ASN A 160 7.26 -20.51 -7.06
N TYR A 161 7.45 -19.44 -6.31
CA TYR A 161 8.65 -19.22 -5.55
C TYR A 161 8.28 -18.79 -4.13
N PHE A 162 8.22 -19.76 -3.24
CA PHE A 162 7.73 -19.61 -1.88
C PHE A 162 8.80 -20.03 -0.86
N PRO A 163 8.92 -19.36 0.29
CA PRO A 163 9.59 -19.93 1.44
C PRO A 163 8.85 -21.21 1.86
N ALA A 164 9.59 -22.22 2.31
CA ALA A 164 9.14 -23.60 2.55
C ALA A 164 7.64 -23.69 2.91
N SER A 165 6.84 -24.19 1.98
CA SER A 165 5.38 -24.23 2.07
C SER A 165 4.93 -25.60 2.57
N GLY A 166 3.87 -25.66 3.39
CA GLY A 166 3.22 -26.91 3.81
C GLY A 166 2.58 -27.75 2.68
N ALA A 167 2.84 -27.41 1.41
CA ALA A 167 2.45 -28.16 0.22
C ALA A 167 3.05 -29.57 0.16
N GLU A 168 4.08 -29.87 0.95
CA GLU A 168 4.64 -31.22 1.11
C GLU A 168 3.60 -32.26 1.60
N ALA A 169 2.52 -31.79 2.25
CA ALA A 169 1.41 -32.64 2.69
C ALA A 169 0.47 -33.06 1.55
N LEU A 170 0.56 -32.44 0.37
CA LEU A 170 -0.21 -32.82 -0.81
C LEU A 170 0.59 -33.79 -1.68
N LYS A 171 -0.11 -34.80 -2.22
CA LYS A 171 0.49 -35.77 -3.14
C LYS A 171 0.48 -35.17 -4.55
N GLU A 172 1.65 -34.76 -5.05
CA GLU A 172 1.86 -34.16 -6.38
C GLU A 172 0.98 -32.92 -6.66
N PRO A 173 1.06 -31.85 -5.84
CA PRO A 173 0.22 -30.68 -6.00
C PRO A 173 0.57 -29.89 -7.27
N THR A 174 -0.47 -29.44 -7.99
CA THR A 174 -0.36 -28.46 -9.07
C THR A 174 0.15 -27.11 -8.54
N LEU A 175 0.65 -26.24 -9.43
CA LEU A 175 1.13 -24.90 -9.02
C LEU A 175 0.00 -24.05 -8.42
N ASP A 176 -1.22 -24.19 -8.91
CA ASP A 176 -2.40 -23.51 -8.36
C ASP A 176 -2.66 -23.97 -6.92
N GLU A 177 -2.66 -25.29 -6.68
CA GLU A 177 -2.82 -25.87 -5.35
C GLU A 177 -1.70 -25.46 -4.39
N GLN A 178 -0.45 -25.42 -4.87
CA GLN A 178 0.68 -24.94 -4.06
C GLN A 178 0.50 -23.49 -3.62
N LEU A 179 0.06 -22.60 -4.52
CA LEU A 179 -0.20 -21.19 -4.21
C LEU A 179 -1.35 -21.06 -3.21
N LEU A 180 -2.43 -21.81 -3.41
CA LEU A 180 -3.57 -21.80 -2.49
C LEU A 180 -3.16 -22.27 -1.09
N VAL A 181 -2.48 -23.41 -0.98
CA VAL A 181 -1.98 -23.92 0.30
C VAL A 181 -1.04 -22.91 0.94
N TYR A 182 -0.13 -22.31 0.17
CA TYR A 182 0.78 -21.28 0.69
C TYR A 182 0.02 -20.12 1.32
N VAL A 183 -1.02 -19.59 0.67
CA VAL A 183 -1.81 -18.47 1.19
C VAL A 183 -2.66 -18.89 2.39
N PHE A 184 -3.31 -20.06 2.34
CA PHE A 184 -4.23 -20.53 3.40
C PHE A 184 -3.53 -20.99 4.68
N THR A 185 -2.25 -21.33 4.62
CA THR A 185 -1.50 -21.85 5.79
C THR A 185 -0.78 -20.77 6.60
N ARG A 186 -0.87 -19.49 6.21
CA ARG A 186 -0.21 -18.38 6.94
C ARG A 186 -1.04 -17.96 8.17
N PRO A 187 -0.37 -17.61 9.29
CA PRO A 187 -1.04 -17.24 10.54
C PRO A 187 -1.87 -15.95 10.41
N GLN A 188 -2.87 -15.77 11.28
CA GLN A 188 -3.78 -14.62 11.26
C GLN A 188 -3.03 -13.29 11.47
N GLY A 189 -3.27 -12.35 10.55
CA GLY A 189 -2.53 -11.08 10.45
C GLY A 189 -2.61 -10.41 9.07
N GLY A 190 -3.41 -10.94 8.14
CA GLY A 190 -3.61 -10.41 6.79
C GLY A 190 -2.48 -10.75 5.82
N VAL A 191 -2.75 -11.63 4.84
CA VAL A 191 -1.89 -11.76 3.66
C VAL A 191 -2.20 -10.60 2.73
N THR A 192 -1.16 -9.88 2.30
CA THR A 192 -1.28 -8.93 1.19
C THR A 192 -0.92 -9.65 -0.08
N VAL A 193 -1.73 -9.44 -1.12
CA VAL A 193 -1.45 -9.96 -2.44
C VAL A 193 -1.58 -8.83 -3.44
N ASP A 194 -0.54 -8.72 -4.25
CA ASP A 194 -0.35 -7.71 -5.26
C ASP A 194 -0.28 -8.41 -6.61
N VAL A 195 -1.22 -8.08 -7.51
CA VAL A 195 -1.27 -8.63 -8.86
C VAL A 195 -0.78 -7.58 -9.83
N TYR A 196 0.33 -7.87 -10.51
CA TYR A 196 0.94 -7.03 -11.52
C TYR A 196 0.69 -7.64 -12.90
N GLU A 197 -0.16 -7.01 -13.69
CA GLU A 197 -0.40 -7.43 -15.08
C GLU A 197 0.64 -6.82 -16.05
N GLU A 198 1.32 -5.73 -15.65
CA GLU A 198 2.49 -5.22 -16.38
C GLU A 198 3.76 -5.94 -15.92
N THR A 199 4.15 -6.97 -16.68
CA THR A 199 5.28 -7.87 -16.34
C THR A 199 6.60 -7.47 -17.00
N ARG A 200 6.62 -6.37 -17.77
CA ARG A 200 7.80 -5.89 -18.47
C ARG A 200 8.49 -4.80 -17.68
N VAL A 201 9.81 -4.90 -17.57
CA VAL A 201 10.64 -3.89 -16.92
C VAL A 201 11.73 -3.47 -17.89
N ALA A 202 11.91 -2.16 -18.04
CA ALA A 202 13.07 -1.59 -18.72
C ALA A 202 14.30 -1.62 -17.78
N PRO A 203 15.53 -1.48 -18.28
CA PRO A 203 16.67 -1.22 -17.41
C PRO A 203 16.53 0.11 -16.66
N ALA A 204 17.36 0.33 -15.64
CA ALA A 204 17.55 1.62 -14.97
C ALA A 204 18.08 2.67 -15.94
N GLY A 205 17.72 3.94 -15.71
CA GLY A 205 18.11 5.04 -16.59
C GLY A 205 19.62 5.17 -16.66
N ASP A 206 20.30 4.88 -15.55
CA ASP A 206 21.76 4.90 -15.45
C ASP A 206 22.44 3.56 -15.79
N ALA A 207 21.69 2.52 -16.16
CA ALA A 207 22.27 1.25 -16.60
C ALA A 207 23.11 1.41 -17.87
N SER A 208 22.79 2.41 -18.71
CA SER A 208 23.57 2.72 -19.92
C SER A 208 24.99 3.22 -19.62
N LEU A 209 25.31 3.59 -18.38
CA LEU A 209 26.66 3.99 -17.98
C LEU A 209 27.61 2.79 -17.86
N VAL A 210 27.08 1.56 -17.86
CA VAL A 210 27.87 0.34 -17.86
C VAL A 210 28.28 0.01 -19.30
N THR A 211 29.58 0.10 -19.53
CA THR A 211 30.25 -0.24 -20.79
C THR A 211 31.31 -1.29 -20.51
N ARG A 212 31.86 -1.90 -21.56
CA ARG A 212 32.96 -2.86 -21.43
C ARG A 212 34.19 -2.25 -20.73
N GLU A 213 34.41 -0.94 -20.88
CA GLU A 213 35.52 -0.21 -20.26
C GLU A 213 35.25 0.12 -18.77
N THR A 214 33.99 0.30 -18.38
CA THR A 214 33.61 0.64 -17.00
C THR A 214 33.35 -0.57 -16.10
N LEU A 215 33.31 -1.80 -16.65
CA LEU A 215 33.09 -3.06 -15.91
C LEU A 215 34.11 -3.37 -14.80
N GLY A 216 35.24 -2.64 -14.74
CA GLY A 216 36.22 -2.71 -13.66
C GLY A 216 36.22 -1.53 -12.67
N ARG A 217 35.35 -0.53 -12.87
CA ARG A 217 35.24 0.71 -12.08
C ARG A 217 33.78 1.07 -11.79
N LEU A 218 32.91 0.06 -11.67
CA LEU A 218 31.47 0.28 -11.54
C LEU A 218 31.15 1.14 -10.32
N SER A 219 31.72 0.77 -9.17
CA SER A 219 31.53 1.50 -7.92
C SER A 219 31.95 2.96 -8.03
N GLU A 220 33.09 3.24 -8.66
CA GLU A 220 33.60 4.60 -8.88
C GLU A 220 32.67 5.42 -9.79
N VAL A 221 32.23 4.85 -10.92
CA VAL A 221 31.33 5.51 -11.88
C VAL A 221 30.03 5.89 -11.19
N PHE A 222 29.40 4.94 -10.50
CA PHE A 222 28.10 5.15 -9.90
C PHE A 222 28.17 6.02 -8.63
N LEU A 223 29.26 5.98 -7.86
CA LEU A 223 29.48 6.95 -6.78
C LEU A 223 29.66 8.37 -7.32
N THR A 224 30.39 8.54 -8.43
CA THR A 224 30.55 9.86 -9.06
C THR A 224 29.20 10.43 -9.48
N VAL A 225 28.31 9.59 -10.03
CA VAL A 225 26.93 9.99 -10.35
C VAL A 225 26.19 10.37 -9.08
N ALA A 226 26.27 9.56 -8.02
CA ALA A 226 25.61 9.86 -6.75
C ALA A 226 26.05 11.19 -6.14
N PHE A 227 27.35 11.51 -6.14
CA PHE A 227 27.85 12.78 -5.64
C PHE A 227 27.36 13.97 -6.47
N ARG A 228 27.38 13.86 -7.80
CA ARG A 228 26.86 14.93 -8.67
C ARG A 228 25.38 15.20 -8.44
N VAL A 229 24.58 14.14 -8.32
CA VAL A 229 23.15 14.27 -8.02
C VAL A 229 22.96 14.95 -6.67
N ALA A 230 23.72 14.57 -5.64
CA ALA A 230 23.65 15.20 -4.32
C ALA A 230 24.06 16.68 -4.34
N GLU A 231 25.10 17.06 -5.09
CA GLU A 231 25.51 18.46 -5.26
C GLU A 231 24.45 19.30 -5.98
N GLU A 232 23.85 18.77 -7.05
CA GLU A 232 22.76 19.44 -7.79
C GLU A 232 21.50 19.61 -6.93
N GLU A 233 21.21 18.67 -6.03
CA GLU A 233 20.08 18.78 -5.10
C GLU A 233 20.35 19.75 -3.94
N ALA A 234 21.61 19.85 -3.50
CA ALA A 234 22.04 20.79 -2.46
C ALA A 234 22.22 22.23 -2.98
N ALA A 235 22.36 22.42 -4.29
CA ALA A 235 22.43 23.74 -4.90
C ALA A 235 21.12 24.52 -4.63
N PRO A 236 21.18 25.72 -4.02
CA PRO A 236 19.99 26.50 -3.75
C PRO A 236 19.27 26.78 -5.07
N ARG A 237 18.00 26.35 -5.15
CA ARG A 237 17.09 26.84 -6.19
C ARG A 237 17.09 28.35 -6.08
N LEU A 238 17.65 29.03 -7.08
CA LEU A 238 17.57 30.48 -7.23
C LEU A 238 16.13 30.91 -6.95
N GLU A 239 15.95 31.55 -5.79
CA GLU A 239 14.70 32.23 -5.45
C GLU A 239 14.46 33.24 -6.56
N MET A 240 13.30 33.16 -7.22
CA MET A 240 12.85 34.21 -8.12
C MET A 240 12.63 35.46 -7.27
N GLU A 241 13.63 36.34 -7.29
CA GLU A 241 13.62 37.63 -6.63
C GLU A 241 12.41 38.43 -7.12
N THR A 242 11.53 38.78 -6.18
CA THR A 242 10.47 39.74 -6.40
C THR A 242 11.10 41.11 -6.56
N ALA A 243 10.78 41.78 -7.66
CA ALA A 243 11.19 43.16 -7.86
C ALA A 243 10.61 44.07 -6.75
N PRO A 244 11.39 45.07 -6.32
CA PRO A 244 10.84 46.42 -6.29
C PRO A 244 11.71 47.41 -7.07
N ALA A 245 11.04 48.36 -7.69
CA ALA A 245 11.61 49.55 -8.30
C ALA A 245 12.02 50.57 -7.22
N GLU A 246 13.22 51.16 -7.33
CA GLU A 246 13.46 52.60 -7.60
C GLU A 246 14.88 53.07 -7.20
N LEU A 247 15.56 53.68 -8.20
CA LEU A 247 16.38 54.92 -8.16
C LEU A 247 17.66 55.01 -7.27
N ALA A 248 18.81 54.62 -7.86
CA ALA A 248 20.10 55.35 -8.10
C ALA A 248 20.70 56.39 -7.10
N PRO A 249 21.98 56.80 -7.25
CA PRO A 249 23.24 56.06 -7.51
C PRO A 249 24.40 56.52 -6.56
N SER A 250 25.59 55.87 -6.59
CA SER A 250 26.92 56.54 -6.64
C SER A 250 28.11 55.66 -6.18
N ALA A 251 28.93 55.29 -7.17
CA ALA A 251 30.40 55.33 -7.26
C ALA A 251 31.35 54.84 -6.13
N ALA A 252 32.35 54.08 -6.62
CA ALA A 252 33.80 54.14 -6.33
C ALA A 252 34.42 53.00 -5.47
N ALA A 253 35.15 52.13 -6.17
CA ALA A 253 36.40 51.52 -5.70
C ALA A 253 37.54 52.56 -5.87
N PRO A 254 38.75 52.44 -5.24
CA PRO A 254 39.57 51.21 -5.24
C PRO A 254 40.37 50.90 -3.95
N GLU A 255 40.94 49.69 -3.91
CA GLU A 255 42.16 49.24 -3.19
C GLU A 255 43.39 50.14 -3.52
N PRO A 256 44.64 49.99 -2.99
CA PRO A 256 45.28 48.77 -2.42
C PRO A 256 46.39 48.96 -1.34
N ALA A 257 47.07 47.82 -1.06
CA ALA A 257 48.50 47.67 -0.68
C ALA A 257 48.88 47.91 0.80
N ALA A 258 49.95 47.34 1.39
CA ALA A 258 50.85 46.19 1.18
C ALA A 258 51.89 46.27 2.34
N SER A 259 52.51 45.13 2.72
CA SER A 259 53.85 44.92 3.35
C SER A 259 53.77 43.73 4.32
N ALA A 260 54.38 42.56 4.14
CA ALA A 260 55.80 42.21 3.91
C ALA A 260 56.72 42.73 5.04
N ASP A 261 57.21 41.84 5.90
CA ASP A 261 58.63 41.43 5.94
C ASP A 261 59.03 40.63 7.21
N ASP A 262 59.97 39.69 6.96
CA ASP A 262 61.04 39.10 7.80
C ASP A 262 60.69 38.15 8.97
N GLU A 263 61.02 36.86 8.89
CA GLU A 263 62.35 36.19 9.02
C GLU A 263 62.89 36.11 10.47
N GLU A 264 62.92 34.89 11.01
CA GLU A 264 64.10 34.23 11.64
C GLU A 264 63.68 33.14 12.65
N ALA A 265 64.48 32.07 12.68
CA ALA A 265 64.24 30.81 13.36
C ALA A 265 64.66 30.80 14.84
N PHE A 266 64.02 29.98 15.69
CA PHE A 266 64.66 29.39 16.88
C PHE A 266 64.00 28.08 17.34
N VAL A 267 64.77 27.29 18.08
CA VAL A 267 64.75 25.83 18.21
C VAL A 267 64.17 25.36 19.56
N VAL A 268 63.37 24.28 19.54
CA VAL A 268 63.10 23.23 20.57
C VAL A 268 62.50 23.62 21.95
N SER A 269 61.29 23.12 22.27
CA SER A 269 61.04 21.99 23.22
C SER A 269 59.62 21.99 23.83
N THR A 270 58.99 20.81 23.80
CA THR A 270 58.08 20.21 24.80
C THR A 270 57.03 21.07 25.54
N GLY A 271 55.75 20.80 25.27
CA GLY A 271 54.65 21.19 26.16
C GLY A 271 53.27 20.82 25.61
N THR A 272 52.69 19.74 26.15
CA THR A 272 51.30 19.32 25.95
C THR A 272 50.32 20.45 26.32
N ALA A 273 49.37 20.76 25.43
CA ALA A 273 48.13 21.47 25.75
C ALA A 273 46.99 20.94 24.86
N PRO A 274 45.77 20.76 25.41
CA PRO A 274 44.66 20.11 24.72
C PRO A 274 44.01 21.05 23.69
N THR A 275 43.62 20.50 22.54
CA THR A 275 42.77 21.17 21.56
C THR A 275 41.39 21.44 22.17
N PRO A 276 40.81 22.64 22.02
CA PRO A 276 39.47 22.94 22.51
C PRO A 276 38.43 22.12 21.73
N GLU A 277 37.64 21.37 22.48
CA GLU A 277 36.46 20.65 22.04
C GLU A 277 35.42 21.66 21.52
N ALA A 278 34.93 21.46 20.29
CA ALA A 278 33.83 22.25 19.75
C ALA A 278 32.57 22.07 20.63
N PRO A 279 31.74 23.11 20.83
CA PRO A 279 30.54 22.96 21.66
C PRO A 279 29.58 21.93 21.04
N PRO A 280 28.92 21.09 21.84
CA PRO A 280 27.91 20.17 21.33
C PRO A 280 26.74 20.97 20.75
N GLU A 281 26.34 20.60 19.55
CA GLU A 281 25.16 21.12 18.85
C GLU A 281 23.89 20.84 19.70
N PRO A 282 22.98 21.82 19.88
CA PRO A 282 21.79 21.60 20.70
C PRO A 282 20.89 20.55 20.05
N ALA A 283 20.42 19.60 20.86
CA ALA A 283 19.52 18.54 20.43
C ALA A 283 18.27 19.11 19.73
N PRO A 284 17.74 18.43 18.69
CA PRO A 284 16.50 18.86 18.05
C PRO A 284 15.36 18.81 19.07
N PRO A 285 14.41 19.77 19.03
CA PRO A 285 13.29 19.77 19.95
C PRO A 285 12.44 18.50 19.76
N PRO A 286 11.81 18.00 20.83
CA PRO A 286 10.95 16.83 20.74
C PRO A 286 9.82 17.09 19.73
N ALA A 287 9.64 16.13 18.81
CA ALA A 287 8.58 16.18 17.82
C ALA A 287 7.23 16.37 18.51
N ALA A 288 6.49 17.39 18.10
CA ALA A 288 5.11 17.57 18.51
C ALA A 288 4.30 16.30 18.14
N PRO A 289 3.33 15.89 18.97
CA PRO A 289 2.49 14.74 18.67
C PRO A 289 1.79 14.97 17.32
N VAL A 290 1.99 14.03 16.39
CA VAL A 290 1.31 14.01 15.09
C VAL A 290 -0.20 13.99 15.37
N PRO A 291 -0.99 14.98 14.89
CA PRO A 291 -2.43 14.94 15.05
C PRO A 291 -2.97 13.71 14.32
N ALA A 292 -3.88 12.96 14.97
CA ALA A 292 -4.55 11.83 14.37
C ALA A 292 -5.21 12.24 13.04
N PRO A 293 -5.18 11.37 11.99
CA PRO A 293 -5.81 11.69 10.72
C PRO A 293 -7.30 12.02 10.94
N PRO A 294 -7.84 13.05 10.25
CA PRO A 294 -9.20 13.49 10.47
C PRO A 294 -10.19 12.36 10.12
N VAL A 295 -11.19 12.18 10.98
CA VAL A 295 -12.30 11.26 10.71
C VAL A 295 -13.13 11.86 9.57
N ILE A 296 -12.97 11.30 8.36
CA ILE A 296 -13.66 11.75 7.16
C ILE A 296 -15.16 11.44 7.32
N LYS A 297 -15.98 12.48 7.43
CA LYS A 297 -17.45 12.38 7.37
C LYS A 297 -17.94 13.03 6.09
N GLY A 298 -18.40 12.23 5.14
CA GLY A 298 -19.03 12.70 3.90
C GLY A 298 -18.60 11.93 2.65
N PRO A 299 -19.31 12.09 1.53
CA PRO A 299 -18.96 11.47 0.26
C PRO A 299 -17.61 12.02 -0.24
N ILE A 300 -16.70 11.13 -0.64
CA ILE A 300 -15.32 11.47 -1.01
C ILE A 300 -15.29 12.15 -2.39
N PRO A 301 -14.82 13.41 -2.50
CA PRO A 301 -14.73 14.11 -3.79
C PRO A 301 -13.74 13.48 -4.77
N GLU A 302 -13.92 13.77 -6.06
CA GLU A 302 -13.10 13.24 -7.15
C GLU A 302 -12.56 14.35 -8.07
N VAL A 303 -11.38 14.14 -8.64
CA VAL A 303 -10.80 14.97 -9.71
C VAL A 303 -10.69 14.12 -10.95
N GLN A 304 -11.28 14.59 -12.04
CA GLN A 304 -11.20 13.93 -13.35
C GLN A 304 -10.16 14.64 -14.21
N LEU A 305 -9.13 13.93 -14.66
CA LEU A 305 -8.04 14.47 -15.47
C LEU A 305 -8.31 14.26 -16.96
N PHE A 306 -8.04 15.29 -17.76
CA PHE A 306 -8.20 15.32 -19.20
C PHE A 306 -6.97 15.93 -19.89
N LEU A 307 -6.70 15.44 -21.10
CA LEU A 307 -5.79 16.05 -22.07
C LEU A 307 -6.56 16.25 -23.38
N GLY A 308 -6.93 17.49 -23.69
CA GLY A 308 -7.94 17.78 -24.70
C GLY A 308 -9.30 17.17 -24.31
N GLU A 309 -9.94 16.43 -25.23
CA GLU A 309 -11.19 15.71 -24.97
C GLU A 309 -10.99 14.30 -24.34
N LYS A 310 -9.74 13.84 -24.21
CA LYS A 310 -9.44 12.49 -23.71
C LYS A 310 -9.32 12.48 -22.19
N SER A 311 -10.16 11.67 -21.52
CA SER A 311 -10.02 11.40 -20.08
C SER A 311 -8.81 10.48 -19.81
N LEU A 312 -7.99 10.87 -18.84
CA LEU A 312 -6.77 10.18 -18.43
C LEU A 312 -6.92 9.44 -17.10
N GLY A 313 -7.98 9.72 -16.34
CA GLY A 313 -8.28 9.04 -15.08
C GLY A 313 -9.09 9.90 -14.11
N THR A 314 -9.59 9.24 -13.07
CA THR A 314 -10.30 9.86 -11.94
C THR A 314 -9.57 9.56 -10.65
N PHE A 315 -9.37 10.57 -9.82
CA PHE A 315 -8.55 10.52 -8.61
C PHE A 315 -9.38 10.99 -7.41
N SER A 316 -9.52 10.17 -6.36
CA SER A 316 -10.32 10.50 -5.18
C SER A 316 -9.53 11.29 -4.14
N LEU A 317 -10.14 12.31 -3.51
CA LEU A 317 -9.53 13.08 -2.42
C LEU A 317 -9.60 12.38 -1.04
N GLY A 318 -9.87 11.08 -1.00
CA GLY A 318 -10.10 10.31 0.23
C GLY A 318 -8.89 10.21 1.18
N LYS A 319 -7.71 10.62 0.72
CA LYS A 319 -6.48 10.70 1.53
C LYS A 319 -6.26 12.06 2.19
N GLY A 320 -7.16 13.02 2.00
CA GLY A 320 -7.06 14.38 2.57
C GLY A 320 -6.16 15.34 1.79
N GLU A 321 -5.30 14.85 0.90
CA GLU A 321 -4.46 15.66 0.00
C GLU A 321 -4.28 14.91 -1.32
N LEU A 322 -4.17 15.67 -2.41
CA LEU A 322 -3.93 15.16 -3.75
C LEU A 322 -2.95 16.08 -4.46
N THR A 323 -1.76 15.56 -4.72
CA THR A 323 -0.64 16.32 -5.29
C THR A 323 -0.60 16.20 -6.82
N ILE A 324 -0.25 17.28 -7.51
CA ILE A 324 -0.20 17.36 -8.97
C ILE A 324 1.19 17.84 -9.39
N GLY A 325 1.82 17.19 -10.36
CA GLY A 325 3.09 17.65 -10.90
C GLY A 325 3.78 16.65 -11.82
N ARG A 326 4.96 17.01 -12.32
CA ARG A 326 5.77 16.14 -13.21
C ARG A 326 6.52 15.03 -12.47
N ASN A 327 6.72 15.14 -11.16
CA ASN A 327 7.39 14.06 -10.44
C ASN A 327 6.48 12.82 -10.35
N PRO A 328 7.04 11.60 -10.54
CA PRO A 328 6.30 10.35 -10.40
C PRO A 328 5.70 10.12 -9.00
N GLY A 329 6.17 10.85 -7.99
CA GLY A 329 5.66 10.80 -6.62
C GLY A 329 4.38 11.62 -6.37
N ASN A 330 3.89 12.38 -7.35
CA ASN A 330 2.59 13.07 -7.21
C ASN A 330 1.43 12.10 -7.48
N ASP A 331 0.28 12.36 -6.85
CA ASP A 331 -0.94 11.59 -7.07
C ASP A 331 -1.45 11.71 -8.52
N ILE A 332 -1.41 12.93 -9.06
CA ILE A 332 -1.63 13.23 -10.48
C ILE A 332 -0.28 13.56 -11.12
N LEU A 333 0.26 12.58 -11.83
CA LEU A 333 1.45 12.74 -12.65
C LEU A 333 1.09 13.37 -13.99
N ILE A 334 1.70 14.52 -14.27
CA ILE A 334 1.64 15.17 -15.59
C ILE A 334 3.05 15.20 -16.16
N ASP A 335 3.35 14.24 -17.04
CA ASP A 335 4.64 14.16 -17.72
C ASP A 335 4.75 15.22 -18.82
N ASN A 336 5.07 16.44 -18.40
CA ASN A 336 5.30 17.56 -19.29
C ASN A 336 6.36 18.49 -18.71
N VAL A 337 7.38 18.81 -19.51
CA VAL A 337 8.53 19.62 -19.08
C VAL A 337 8.13 20.98 -18.50
N GLY A 338 7.02 21.58 -18.97
CA GLY A 338 6.51 22.84 -18.42
C GLY A 338 5.83 22.69 -17.06
N VAL A 339 5.55 21.47 -16.60
CA VAL A 339 4.94 21.20 -15.30
C VAL A 339 6.03 21.03 -14.26
N SER A 340 5.99 21.87 -13.22
CA SER A 340 6.84 21.74 -12.05
C SER A 340 6.77 20.36 -11.39
N ARG A 341 7.89 19.96 -10.78
CA ARG A 341 8.07 18.68 -10.09
C ARG A 341 6.96 18.42 -9.07
N ARG A 342 6.67 19.37 -8.17
CA ARG A 342 5.40 19.49 -7.43
C ARG A 342 4.79 20.81 -7.88
N HIS A 343 3.67 20.74 -8.57
CA HIS A 343 3.09 21.90 -9.26
C HIS A 343 2.01 22.55 -8.42
N SER A 344 1.02 21.76 -8.03
CA SER A 344 -0.09 22.21 -7.19
C SER A 344 -0.57 21.05 -6.32
N VAL A 345 -1.39 21.39 -5.34
CA VAL A 345 -1.98 20.43 -4.42
C VAL A 345 -3.44 20.77 -4.20
N ILE A 346 -4.27 19.75 -4.10
CA ILE A 346 -5.65 19.88 -3.66
C ILE A 346 -5.76 19.26 -2.27
N ARG A 347 -6.10 20.07 -1.28
CA ARG A 347 -6.30 19.65 0.12
C ARG A 347 -7.79 19.48 0.39
N TRP A 348 -8.16 18.42 1.10
CA TRP A 348 -9.53 18.11 1.51
C TRP A 348 -9.60 18.00 3.03
N SER A 349 -10.35 18.90 3.67
CA SER A 349 -10.54 18.93 5.13
C SER A 349 -11.70 18.05 5.63
N GLY A 350 -12.41 17.37 4.72
CA GLY A 350 -13.63 16.61 5.04
C GLY A 350 -14.93 17.34 4.66
N ASP A 351 -14.88 18.66 4.56
CA ASP A 351 -16.01 19.53 4.21
C ASP A 351 -15.73 20.45 3.00
N ARG A 352 -14.47 20.82 2.75
CA ARG A 352 -14.07 21.77 1.67
C ARG A 352 -12.77 21.32 1.02
N ALA A 353 -12.67 21.58 -0.28
CA ALA A 353 -11.48 21.33 -1.08
C ALA A 353 -10.82 22.66 -1.44
N VAL A 354 -9.50 22.76 -1.29
CA VAL A 354 -8.74 23.95 -1.68
C VAL A 354 -7.60 23.51 -2.59
N VAL A 355 -7.48 24.12 -3.76
CA VAL A 355 -6.32 23.98 -4.64
C VAL A 355 -5.31 25.09 -4.36
N GLU A 356 -4.04 24.73 -4.23
CA GLU A 356 -2.93 25.64 -3.97
C GLU A 356 -1.83 25.41 -5.01
N ASP A 357 -1.32 26.49 -5.59
CA ASP A 357 -0.12 26.44 -6.43
C ASP A 357 1.13 26.44 -5.54
N LEU A 358 2.06 25.52 -5.79
CA LEU A 358 3.26 25.32 -4.96
C LEU A 358 4.48 26.09 -5.49
N GLY A 359 4.27 27.26 -6.10
CA GLY A 359 5.33 28.05 -6.72
C GLY A 359 5.71 27.48 -8.09
N SER A 360 4.72 27.12 -8.90
CA SER A 360 4.96 26.51 -10.20
C SER A 360 5.43 27.52 -11.25
N ALA A 361 6.26 27.07 -12.20
CA ALA A 361 6.85 27.97 -13.20
C ALA A 361 5.81 28.57 -14.16
N ASN A 362 4.74 27.84 -14.46
CA ASN A 362 3.69 28.26 -15.41
C ASN A 362 2.37 28.66 -14.72
N GLY A 363 2.25 28.44 -13.41
CA GLY A 363 1.04 28.72 -12.64
C GLY A 363 -0.06 27.67 -12.80
N THR A 364 -0.89 27.58 -11.76
CA THR A 364 -2.16 26.84 -11.78
C THR A 364 -3.31 27.82 -12.06
N PHE A 365 -4.26 27.41 -12.90
CA PHE A 365 -5.42 28.23 -13.25
C PHE A 365 -6.69 27.53 -12.80
N VAL A 366 -7.68 28.28 -12.30
CA VAL A 366 -9.02 27.78 -12.03
C VAL A 366 -10.02 28.62 -12.79
N ASN A 367 -10.88 27.98 -13.60
CA ASN A 367 -11.88 28.63 -14.44
C ASN A 367 -11.30 29.77 -15.32
N GLY A 368 -10.04 29.63 -15.75
CA GLY A 368 -9.32 30.59 -16.59
C GLY A 368 -8.52 31.66 -15.83
N GLU A 369 -8.65 31.75 -14.51
CA GLU A 369 -7.91 32.71 -13.68
C GLU A 369 -6.69 32.06 -13.02
N LYS A 370 -5.53 32.73 -13.04
CA LYS A 370 -4.32 32.24 -12.37
C LYS A 370 -4.49 32.37 -10.86
N ILE A 371 -4.26 31.30 -10.10
CA ILE A 371 -4.44 31.27 -8.66
C ILE A 371 -3.14 31.02 -7.91
N THR A 372 -3.11 31.44 -6.64
CA THR A 372 -2.16 30.96 -5.63
C THR A 372 -2.84 29.99 -4.67
N SER A 373 -4.09 30.28 -4.30
CA SER A 373 -4.99 29.39 -3.55
C SER A 373 -6.44 29.65 -3.98
N HIS A 374 -7.26 28.61 -4.09
CA HIS A 374 -8.67 28.70 -4.48
C HIS A 374 -9.51 27.58 -3.85
N GLU A 375 -10.66 27.92 -3.26
CA GLU A 375 -11.62 26.94 -2.75
C GLU A 375 -12.45 26.35 -3.90
N LEU A 376 -12.34 25.03 -4.13
CA LEU A 376 -12.96 24.33 -5.24
C LEU A 376 -14.45 24.04 -5.00
N ARG A 377 -15.26 24.28 -6.02
CA ARG A 377 -16.70 23.98 -6.11
C ARG A 377 -16.96 22.91 -7.16
N ASP A 378 -18.03 22.14 -7.00
CA ASP A 378 -18.41 21.10 -7.97
C ASP A 378 -18.48 21.68 -9.39
N GLY A 379 -17.73 21.07 -10.30
CA GLY A 379 -17.61 21.49 -11.69
C GLY A 379 -16.45 22.44 -11.99
N ASP A 380 -15.72 22.92 -11.00
CA ASP A 380 -14.58 23.82 -11.23
C ASP A 380 -13.49 23.16 -12.08
N GLU A 381 -12.98 23.96 -13.02
CA GLU A 381 -11.97 23.55 -13.96
C GLU A 381 -10.59 24.03 -13.51
N ILE A 382 -9.72 23.10 -13.15
CA ILE A 382 -8.33 23.36 -12.80
C ILE A 382 -7.49 23.07 -14.05
N VAL A 383 -6.70 24.04 -14.50
CA VAL A 383 -5.83 23.91 -15.68
C VAL A 383 -4.37 24.07 -15.28
N VAL A 384 -3.57 23.09 -15.71
CA VAL A 384 -2.11 23.12 -15.64
C VAL A 384 -1.59 22.91 -17.06
N LEU A 385 -1.12 24.01 -17.67
CA LEU A 385 -0.77 24.07 -19.10
C LEU A 385 -1.92 23.60 -20.01
N LYS A 386 -1.76 22.43 -20.63
CA LYS A 386 -2.71 21.80 -21.55
C LYS A 386 -3.55 20.71 -20.89
N HIS A 387 -3.34 20.48 -19.59
CA HIS A 387 -4.05 19.44 -18.85
C HIS A 387 -5.16 20.11 -18.06
N LYS A 388 -6.38 19.61 -18.29
CA LYS A 388 -7.59 20.10 -17.69
C LYS A 388 -8.05 19.08 -16.66
N MET A 389 -8.44 19.55 -15.50
CA MET A 389 -8.96 18.73 -14.41
C MET A 389 -10.30 19.30 -13.99
N ILE A 390 -11.31 18.45 -13.82
CA ILE A 390 -12.62 18.87 -13.36
C ILE A 390 -12.82 18.32 -11.95
N TYR A 391 -13.03 19.21 -10.98
CA TYR A 391 -13.39 18.82 -9.63
C TYR A 391 -14.87 18.42 -9.57
N ARG A 392 -15.17 17.29 -8.93
CA ARG A 392 -16.53 16.76 -8.79
C ARG A 392 -16.83 16.34 -7.36
N LEU A 393 -17.98 16.78 -6.87
CA LEU A 393 -18.60 16.21 -5.67
C LEU A 393 -19.43 14.99 -6.09
N PRO A 394 -19.43 13.88 -5.32
CA PRO A 394 -20.25 12.73 -5.66
C PRO A 394 -21.71 13.14 -5.61
N LYS A 395 -22.45 12.91 -6.70
CA LYS A 395 -23.89 13.09 -6.68
C LYS A 395 -24.49 12.05 -5.75
N GLU A 396 -24.95 12.50 -4.58
CA GLU A 396 -25.97 11.80 -3.82
C GLU A 396 -27.13 11.52 -4.78
N ALA A 397 -27.54 10.25 -4.92
CA ALA A 397 -28.74 9.91 -5.66
C ALA A 397 -29.88 10.78 -5.13
N ALA A 398 -30.47 11.59 -6.00
CA ALA A 398 -31.47 12.59 -5.63
C ALA A 398 -32.59 11.97 -4.78
N ALA A 399 -32.63 12.37 -3.50
CA ALA A 399 -33.81 12.42 -2.67
C ALA A 399 -33.90 13.85 -2.10
N PRO A 400 -35.11 14.40 -1.90
CA PRO A 400 -35.38 15.82 -2.00
C PRO A 400 -34.66 16.61 -0.90
N ARG A 401 -34.04 17.72 -1.32
CA ARG A 401 -33.55 18.78 -0.43
C ARG A 401 -34.76 19.37 0.30
N VAL A 402 -34.87 19.14 1.61
CA VAL A 402 -35.66 20.01 2.48
C VAL A 402 -34.76 21.22 2.78
N GLU A 403 -35.20 22.38 2.33
CA GLU A 403 -34.56 23.67 2.62
C GLU A 403 -34.52 23.88 4.12
N VAL A 404 -33.32 24.13 4.67
CA VAL A 404 -33.19 24.61 6.04
C VAL A 404 -33.44 26.11 6.00
N ALA A 405 -34.65 26.50 6.42
CA ALA A 405 -34.95 27.89 6.74
C ALA A 405 -34.06 28.35 7.89
N GLN A 406 -33.57 29.57 7.73
CA GLN A 406 -32.66 30.29 8.59
C GLN A 406 -33.21 30.57 10.00
N ASP A 407 -32.31 30.36 10.97
CA ASP A 407 -31.95 31.31 12.04
C ASP A 407 -32.79 31.41 13.34
N VAL A 408 -32.03 31.80 14.37
CA VAL A 408 -32.36 32.42 15.65
C VAL A 408 -32.57 31.51 16.87
N GLY A 409 -31.52 31.44 17.70
CA GLY A 409 -31.64 31.99 19.06
C GLY A 409 -31.78 31.00 20.22
N GLN A 410 -30.70 30.91 21.00
CA GLN A 410 -30.65 30.82 22.47
C GLN A 410 -31.95 30.49 23.23
N LYS A 411 -31.93 29.42 24.05
CA LYS A 411 -32.08 29.50 25.53
C LYS A 411 -32.07 28.11 26.18
N THR A 412 -31.21 28.00 27.18
CA THR A 412 -31.22 27.01 28.26
C THR A 412 -32.60 26.90 28.91
N MET A 413 -33.09 25.68 29.18
CA MET A 413 -33.96 25.36 30.33
C MET A 413 -33.87 23.86 30.66
N TYR A 414 -33.42 23.58 31.89
CA TYR A 414 -33.75 22.36 32.64
C TYR A 414 -35.25 22.40 32.99
N ILE A 415 -35.93 21.26 33.15
CA ILE A 415 -36.83 20.94 34.30
C ILE A 415 -37.30 19.46 34.23
N ASP A 416 -37.20 18.86 35.42
CA ASP A 416 -37.90 17.76 36.13
C ASP A 416 -38.28 16.40 35.54
N SER A 417 -37.79 15.41 36.27
CA SER A 417 -38.03 13.97 36.25
C SER A 417 -39.37 13.55 36.91
N ALA A 418 -40.38 14.41 37.01
CA ALA A 418 -41.64 14.13 37.74
C ALA A 418 -42.92 14.10 36.87
N ALA A 419 -42.80 14.14 35.53
CA ALA A 419 -43.94 14.14 34.61
C ALA A 419 -44.18 12.80 33.88
N ILE A 420 -43.88 11.67 34.54
CA ILE A 420 -44.12 10.31 34.01
C ILE A 420 -45.42 9.66 34.53
N ALA A 421 -46.13 10.18 35.55
CA ALA A 421 -47.00 9.30 36.36
C ALA A 421 -48.52 9.24 36.05
N GLN A 422 -49.14 10.01 35.15
CA GLN A 422 -50.62 10.12 35.13
C GLN A 422 -51.35 10.14 33.77
N ALA A 423 -50.84 9.46 32.74
CA ALA A 423 -51.62 9.26 31.50
C ALA A 423 -51.84 7.78 31.12
N ALA A 424 -51.88 6.90 32.12
CA ALA A 424 -52.36 5.52 31.98
C ALA A 424 -53.77 5.39 32.59
N ALA A 425 -54.82 5.71 31.82
CA ALA A 425 -56.17 5.18 32.01
C ALA A 425 -57.10 5.58 30.83
N GLY A 426 -57.35 4.66 29.89
CA GLY A 426 -58.34 4.88 28.83
C GLY A 426 -58.36 3.76 27.78
N LYS A 427 -59.50 3.08 27.67
CA LYS A 427 -59.76 1.82 26.95
C LYS A 427 -59.44 1.83 25.45
N ALA A 428 -59.10 0.62 24.99
CA ALA A 428 -58.94 0.11 23.64
C ALA A 428 -59.85 0.72 22.56
N ALA A 429 -59.20 1.23 21.50
CA ALA A 429 -59.72 1.25 20.15
C ALA A 429 -58.57 0.88 19.20
N THR A 430 -58.83 -0.09 18.33
CA THR A 430 -57.94 -0.68 17.32
C THR A 430 -57.18 0.36 16.51
N ARG A 431 -55.86 0.37 16.65
CA ARG A 431 -54.90 1.04 15.78
C ARG A 431 -54.26 -0.04 14.90
N PRO A 432 -54.13 0.15 13.57
CA PRO A 432 -53.30 -0.74 12.77
C PRO A 432 -51.89 -0.67 13.36
N GLU A 433 -51.41 -1.80 13.87
CA GLU A 433 -50.02 -1.95 14.24
C GLU A 433 -49.23 -1.67 12.97
N VAL A 434 -48.58 -0.49 12.92
CA VAL A 434 -47.55 -0.24 11.92
C VAL A 434 -46.49 -1.27 12.25
N ALA A 435 -46.52 -2.38 11.52
CA ALA A 435 -45.52 -3.41 11.59
C ALA A 435 -44.16 -2.71 11.43
N THR A 436 -43.41 -2.63 12.51
CA THR A 436 -41.96 -2.51 12.42
C THR A 436 -41.51 -3.57 11.42
N PRO A 437 -40.59 -3.25 10.48
CA PRO A 437 -40.15 -4.22 9.50
C PRO A 437 -39.53 -5.40 10.26
N ARG A 438 -40.33 -6.47 10.44
CA ARG A 438 -39.88 -7.70 11.09
C ARG A 438 -38.86 -8.30 10.16
N LEU A 439 -37.59 -8.17 10.51
CA LEU A 439 -36.52 -8.82 9.78
C LEU A 439 -36.82 -10.32 9.77
N ARG A 440 -36.99 -10.90 8.58
CA ARG A 440 -37.27 -12.31 8.39
C ARG A 440 -35.96 -13.10 8.46
N PRO A 441 -35.85 -14.07 9.39
CA PRO A 441 -34.67 -14.91 9.49
C PRO A 441 -34.61 -15.90 8.33
N ARG A 442 -33.44 -15.98 7.72
CA ARG A 442 -33.15 -16.84 6.58
C ARG A 442 -31.83 -17.56 6.78
N LEU A 443 -31.80 -18.81 6.36
CA LEU A 443 -30.59 -19.59 6.25
C LEU A 443 -30.17 -19.68 4.78
N ILE A 444 -28.95 -19.26 4.48
CA ILE A 444 -28.37 -19.35 3.14
C ILE A 444 -27.53 -20.62 3.08
N LEU A 445 -27.92 -21.54 2.21
CA LEU A 445 -27.26 -22.81 1.98
C LEU A 445 -26.04 -22.63 1.04
N PRO A 446 -25.08 -23.59 0.99
CA PRO A 446 -23.92 -23.52 0.10
C PRO A 446 -24.25 -23.34 -1.40
N ASN A 447 -25.44 -23.78 -1.81
CA ASN A 447 -25.95 -23.62 -3.18
C ASN A 447 -26.67 -22.28 -3.40
N LEU A 448 -26.51 -21.31 -2.50
CA LEU A 448 -27.18 -20.00 -2.49
C LEU A 448 -28.71 -20.06 -2.33
N LYS A 449 -29.30 -21.23 -2.06
CA LYS A 449 -30.72 -21.35 -1.76
C LYS A 449 -31.00 -20.70 -0.41
N LYS A 450 -31.93 -19.75 -0.38
CA LYS A 450 -32.41 -19.11 0.84
C LYS A 450 -33.60 -19.88 1.41
N LEU A 451 -33.46 -20.42 2.60
CA LEU A 451 -34.53 -21.06 3.34
C LEU A 451 -35.05 -20.10 4.42
N ALA A 452 -36.35 -19.79 4.40
CA ALA A 452 -36.96 -19.02 5.47
C ALA A 452 -37.06 -19.87 6.74
N LEU A 453 -36.70 -19.27 7.88
CA LEU A 453 -36.98 -19.83 9.18
C LEU A 453 -38.37 -19.33 9.58
N GLU A 454 -39.37 -20.13 9.24
CA GLU A 454 -40.73 -20.03 9.81
C GLU A 454 -40.64 -20.52 11.27
N ASP A 455 -41.50 -20.07 12.18
CA ASP A 455 -41.45 -20.31 13.65
C ASP A 455 -41.61 -21.79 14.08
N ASP A 456 -41.11 -22.73 13.27
CA ASP A 456 -41.10 -24.18 13.43
C ASP A 456 -39.65 -24.69 13.60
N GLU A 457 -39.53 -25.88 14.19
CA GLU A 457 -38.25 -26.59 14.31
C GLU A 457 -37.69 -26.97 12.91
N ILE A 458 -36.42 -26.67 12.67
CA ILE A 458 -35.69 -27.12 11.48
C ILE A 458 -34.65 -28.16 11.85
N THR A 459 -34.77 -29.35 11.26
CA THR A 459 -33.85 -30.47 11.45
C THR A 459 -32.76 -30.49 10.37
N LEU A 460 -31.51 -30.72 10.78
CA LEU A 460 -30.35 -30.83 9.91
C LEU A 460 -29.64 -32.17 10.13
N GLY A 461 -29.36 -32.91 9.07
CA GLY A 461 -28.69 -34.23 9.18
C GLY A 461 -28.64 -34.99 7.86
N SER A 462 -28.02 -36.17 7.87
CA SER A 462 -27.89 -37.03 6.68
C SER A 462 -29.13 -37.88 6.39
N GLY A 463 -30.09 -37.95 7.33
CA GLY A 463 -31.34 -38.67 7.17
C GLY A 463 -32.28 -37.99 6.16
N ALA A 464 -33.03 -38.79 5.41
CA ALA A 464 -34.00 -38.30 4.42
C ALA A 464 -35.14 -37.48 5.07
N ASP A 465 -35.39 -37.68 6.37
CA ASP A 465 -36.43 -36.98 7.13
C ASP A 465 -35.99 -35.59 7.64
N CYS A 466 -34.73 -35.19 7.39
CA CYS A 466 -34.24 -33.86 7.77
C CYS A 466 -34.65 -32.79 6.75
N LYS A 467 -35.14 -31.64 7.23
CA LYS A 467 -35.51 -30.49 6.38
C LYS A 467 -34.31 -29.96 5.59
N ILE A 468 -33.11 -30.02 6.18
CA ILE A 468 -31.85 -29.76 5.49
C ILE A 468 -31.02 -31.03 5.47
N GLN A 469 -30.89 -31.62 4.27
CA GLN A 469 -30.10 -32.82 4.07
C GLN A 469 -28.62 -32.47 3.91
N LEU A 470 -27.82 -32.92 4.88
CA LEU A 470 -26.38 -32.69 4.94
C LEU A 470 -25.62 -33.93 4.45
N SER A 471 -24.57 -33.72 3.67
CA SER A 471 -23.70 -34.79 3.16
C SER A 471 -22.38 -34.85 3.94
N GLY A 472 -21.96 -36.02 4.39
CA GLY A 472 -20.63 -36.21 4.98
C GLY A 472 -20.51 -37.47 5.83
N MET A 473 -19.32 -38.09 5.82
CA MET A 473 -19.04 -39.36 6.50
C MET A 473 -19.27 -39.33 8.02
N PHE A 474 -19.18 -38.15 8.65
CA PHE A 474 -19.33 -37.97 10.10
C PHE A 474 -20.60 -37.20 10.51
N VAL A 475 -21.53 -37.00 9.57
CA VAL A 475 -22.81 -36.33 9.82
C VAL A 475 -23.88 -37.36 10.17
N ALA A 476 -24.44 -37.25 11.38
CA ALA A 476 -25.48 -38.15 11.87
C ALA A 476 -26.80 -37.99 11.11
N LYS A 477 -27.67 -39.02 11.16
CA LYS A 477 -29.00 -38.99 10.52
C LYS A 477 -29.82 -37.76 10.94
N LEU A 478 -29.74 -37.42 12.23
CA LEU A 478 -30.18 -36.15 12.80
C LEU A 478 -28.98 -35.57 13.56
N HIS A 479 -28.40 -34.49 13.04
CA HIS A 479 -27.16 -33.93 13.56
C HIS A 479 -27.38 -32.69 14.43
N ALA A 480 -28.24 -31.79 13.97
CA ALA A 480 -28.56 -30.54 14.65
C ALA A 480 -30.04 -30.19 14.47
N LYS A 481 -30.54 -29.35 15.38
CA LYS A 481 -31.87 -28.74 15.30
C LYS A 481 -31.75 -27.23 15.49
N ILE A 482 -32.51 -26.46 14.72
CA ILE A 482 -32.72 -25.04 14.95
C ILE A 482 -34.15 -24.88 15.48
N ILE A 483 -34.28 -24.33 16.69
CA ILE A 483 -35.55 -24.14 17.39
C ILE A 483 -35.80 -22.66 17.64
N PRO A 484 -37.05 -22.18 17.52
CA PRO A 484 -37.42 -20.81 17.90
C PRO A 484 -37.40 -20.66 19.43
N GLU A 485 -36.86 -19.55 19.93
CA GLU A 485 -36.77 -19.26 21.39
C GLU A 485 -37.73 -18.13 21.84
N GLY A 486 -38.46 -17.52 20.90
CA GLY A 486 -39.34 -16.37 21.13
C GLY A 486 -38.79 -15.08 20.50
N GLU A 487 -39.66 -14.09 20.26
CA GLU A 487 -39.32 -12.77 19.68
C GLU A 487 -38.47 -12.81 18.37
N GLY A 488 -38.62 -13.86 17.54
CA GLY A 488 -37.89 -14.00 16.28
C GLY A 488 -36.43 -14.45 16.42
N GLN A 489 -36.04 -14.92 17.61
CA GLN A 489 -34.72 -15.52 17.86
C GLN A 489 -34.74 -17.03 17.61
N PHE A 490 -33.62 -17.55 17.09
CA PHE A 490 -33.45 -18.95 16.75
C PHE A 490 -32.19 -19.48 17.44
N LYS A 491 -32.28 -20.66 18.05
CA LYS A 491 -31.16 -21.34 18.68
C LYS A 491 -30.84 -22.62 17.94
N ILE A 492 -29.57 -22.83 17.61
CA ILE A 492 -29.09 -24.11 17.10
C ILE A 492 -28.59 -24.99 18.24
N VAL A 493 -28.96 -26.27 18.22
CA VAL A 493 -28.60 -27.27 19.23
C VAL A 493 -28.00 -28.49 18.54
N HIS A 494 -26.85 -28.95 19.03
CA HIS A 494 -26.23 -30.21 18.62
C HIS A 494 -26.97 -31.39 19.23
N VAL A 495 -27.41 -32.32 18.38
CA VAL A 495 -28.16 -33.50 18.81
C VAL A 495 -27.27 -34.74 18.85
N ALA A 496 -26.52 -35.01 17.77
CA ALA A 496 -25.69 -36.20 17.67
C ALA A 496 -24.66 -36.10 16.54
N GLY A 497 -23.63 -36.95 16.57
CA GLY A 497 -22.67 -37.13 15.47
C GLY A 497 -21.30 -36.48 15.71
N LEU A 498 -20.27 -37.08 15.13
CA LEU A 498 -18.86 -36.81 15.43
C LEU A 498 -18.30 -35.53 14.80
N ALA A 499 -18.95 -35.01 13.74
CA ALA A 499 -18.55 -33.74 13.13
C ALA A 499 -18.69 -32.54 14.09
N GLY A 500 -19.64 -32.59 15.03
CA GLY A 500 -20.00 -31.46 15.88
C GLY A 500 -20.59 -30.27 15.10
N ILE A 501 -20.97 -29.21 15.82
CA ILE A 501 -21.37 -27.93 15.22
C ILE A 501 -20.29 -26.92 15.53
N ARG A 502 -19.91 -26.10 14.53
CA ARG A 502 -19.16 -24.88 14.77
C ARG A 502 -19.97 -23.67 14.35
N VAL A 503 -19.92 -22.60 15.14
CA VAL A 503 -20.46 -21.29 14.75
C VAL A 503 -19.32 -20.29 14.78
N ASN A 504 -19.09 -19.58 13.66
CA ASN A 504 -17.98 -18.64 13.49
C ASN A 504 -16.60 -19.26 13.84
N GLY A 505 -16.43 -20.56 13.55
CA GLY A 505 -15.20 -21.32 13.81
C GLY A 505 -15.09 -21.97 15.20
N GLU A 506 -15.94 -21.60 16.15
CA GLU A 506 -15.94 -22.17 17.51
C GLU A 506 -16.87 -23.38 17.63
N LYS A 507 -16.42 -24.46 18.27
CA LYS A 507 -17.22 -25.67 18.46
C LYS A 507 -18.23 -25.47 19.59
N ILE A 508 -19.51 -25.64 19.29
CA ILE A 508 -20.62 -25.37 20.21
C ILE A 508 -21.55 -26.58 20.38
N SER A 509 -22.17 -26.68 21.55
CA SER A 509 -23.27 -27.61 21.83
C SER A 509 -24.64 -26.96 21.63
N GLU A 510 -24.75 -25.67 21.94
CA GLU A 510 -25.91 -24.83 21.66
C GLU A 510 -25.48 -23.37 21.43
N HIS A 511 -26.21 -22.61 20.60
CA HIS A 511 -25.90 -21.21 20.31
C HIS A 511 -27.11 -20.44 19.77
N ILE A 512 -27.34 -19.22 20.27
CA ILE A 512 -28.38 -18.31 19.78
C ILE A 512 -27.87 -17.60 18.51
N LEU A 513 -28.55 -17.80 17.39
CA LEU A 513 -28.14 -17.33 16.07
C LEU A 513 -28.29 -15.80 15.93
N LYS A 514 -27.20 -15.14 15.55
CA LYS A 514 -27.12 -13.70 15.27
C LYS A 514 -26.93 -13.45 13.78
N HIS A 515 -27.35 -12.27 13.30
CA HIS A 515 -27.15 -11.88 11.91
C HIS A 515 -25.67 -11.99 11.51
N GLY A 516 -25.39 -12.75 10.46
CA GLY A 516 -24.03 -12.97 9.96
C GLY A 516 -23.35 -14.22 10.51
N ASP A 517 -23.98 -14.97 11.43
CA ASP A 517 -23.40 -16.20 11.96
C ASP A 517 -23.24 -17.26 10.87
N GLU A 518 -22.01 -17.78 10.74
CA GLU A 518 -21.68 -18.91 9.89
C GLU A 518 -21.72 -20.21 10.70
N ILE A 519 -22.62 -21.12 10.33
CA ILE A 519 -22.80 -22.44 10.95
C ILE A 519 -22.12 -23.49 10.08
N GLU A 520 -21.17 -24.22 10.64
CA GLU A 520 -20.45 -25.30 9.97
C GLU A 520 -20.81 -26.65 10.59
N ILE A 521 -21.25 -27.58 9.74
CA ILE A 521 -21.49 -28.98 10.09
C ILE A 521 -20.82 -29.87 9.04
N GLY A 522 -19.72 -30.52 9.42
CA GLY A 522 -18.91 -31.32 8.50
C GLY A 522 -18.24 -30.44 7.43
N LYS A 523 -18.56 -30.64 6.15
CA LYS A 523 -18.05 -29.83 5.02
C LYS A 523 -19.02 -28.74 4.57
N GLN A 524 -20.20 -28.64 5.21
CA GLN A 524 -21.24 -27.70 4.80
C GLN A 524 -21.24 -26.47 5.69
N LYS A 525 -21.33 -25.29 5.07
CA LYS A 525 -21.42 -23.99 5.71
C LYS A 525 -22.77 -23.34 5.40
N LEU A 526 -23.44 -22.84 6.43
CA LEU A 526 -24.75 -22.22 6.35
C LEU A 526 -24.64 -20.82 6.95
N LEU A 527 -25.20 -19.79 6.30
CA LEU A 527 -25.14 -18.42 6.82
C LEU A 527 -26.52 -17.98 7.31
N PHE A 528 -26.61 -17.55 8.56
CA PHE A 528 -27.84 -16.97 9.12
C PHE A 528 -27.90 -15.47 8.84
N ARG A 529 -29.01 -15.00 8.24
CA ARG A 529 -29.27 -13.58 7.99
C ARG A 529 -30.67 -13.17 8.38
N LEU A 530 -30.76 -11.95 8.88
CA LEU A 530 -32.00 -11.21 9.11
C LEU A 530 -32.21 -10.26 7.91
N GLU A 531 -33.19 -10.53 7.04
CA GLU A 531 -33.51 -9.72 5.84
C GLU A 531 -34.82 -8.95 6.04
N ARG A 532 -34.97 -7.74 5.48
CA ARG A 532 -36.25 -6.98 5.55
C ARG A 532 -37.33 -7.54 4.65
#